data_AF-A0A2M4AS58-F1
#
_entry.id   AF-A0A2M4AS58-F1
#
_cell.length_a   1.000
_cell.length_b   1.000
_cell.length_c   1.000
_cell.angle_alpha   90.00
_cell.angle_beta   90.00
_cell.angle_gamma   90.00
#
_symmetry.space_group_name_H-M   'P 1'
#
loop_
_entity.id
_entity.type
_entity.pdbx_description
1 polymer ?
#
loop_
_entity_poly.entity_id
_entity_poly.type
_entity_poly.pdbx_seq_one_letter_code
_entity_poly.pdbx_strand_id
1 'polypeptide(L)'
;MKILLLLMASLIAICLAEPKPAINEVKSNQPIQKPGRFLSLPVPEKCASRPKEFNYRGHNYFYSAHVPALKDKRVDWLDGRNICREYCMDLVSLETQEENNLIFRLIQQNDVPYIWTAGRLCDFKGCEGRPDLEPKNVYGWFWSNNREKIHATNQIPNGWGYNPWSKSGHKKIPQPDNAEFDINQTTESCLSILNNVYNDGIGWHDVACYHEKPVVCEDSEELLNYVAATNPGIVL
;
A
#
# COMPACT_ATOMS: atom_id res chain seq x y z
N MET A 1 28.43 -91.21 36.51
CA MET A 1 29.23 -90.32 37.38
C MET A 1 28.41 -89.04 37.58
N LYS A 2 28.03 -88.74 38.83
CA LYS A 2 27.22 -87.58 39.24
C LYS A 2 28.03 -86.28 39.14
N ILE A 3 27.34 -85.15 38.90
CA ILE A 3 27.50 -83.74 39.35
C ILE A 3 26.57 -82.95 38.40
N LEU A 4 25.33 -82.58 38.73
CA LEU A 4 24.76 -81.70 39.76
C LEU A 4 25.09 -80.19 39.61
N LEU A 5 24.03 -79.45 39.24
CA LEU A 5 23.71 -78.03 39.50
C LEU A 5 24.58 -76.94 38.85
N LEU A 6 23.96 -76.08 38.04
CA LEU A 6 23.39 -74.81 38.54
C LEU A 6 22.48 -74.17 37.47
N LEU A 7 21.23 -73.95 37.86
CA LEU A 7 20.22 -73.19 37.13
C LEU A 7 20.52 -71.69 37.26
N MET A 8 20.72 -71.00 36.13
CA MET A 8 20.62 -69.54 36.03
C MET A 8 19.38 -69.22 35.21
N ALA A 9 18.31 -68.86 35.92
CA ALA A 9 17.08 -68.34 35.33
C ALA A 9 17.30 -66.87 34.96
N SER A 10 17.55 -66.60 33.67
CA SER A 10 17.53 -65.25 33.12
C SER A 10 16.10 -64.86 32.75
N LEU A 11 15.47 -64.04 33.61
CA LEU A 11 14.24 -63.32 33.26
C LEU A 11 14.57 -62.30 32.16
N ILE A 12 14.22 -62.61 30.92
CA ILE A 12 14.19 -61.62 29.84
C ILE A 12 12.80 -60.97 29.88
N ALA A 13 12.73 -59.80 30.48
CA ALA A 13 11.56 -58.92 30.38
C ALA A 13 11.44 -58.46 28.92
N ILE A 14 10.42 -58.96 28.22
CA ILE A 14 10.04 -58.47 26.90
C ILE A 14 9.29 -57.16 27.14
N CYS A 15 10.01 -56.03 27.10
CA CYS A 15 9.39 -54.72 27.02
C CYS A 15 8.70 -54.60 25.65
N LEU A 16 7.38 -54.74 25.62
CA LEU A 16 6.55 -54.31 24.50
C LEU A 16 6.62 -52.78 24.45
N ALA A 17 7.48 -52.24 23.60
CA ALA A 17 7.49 -50.83 23.28
C ALA A 17 6.28 -50.53 22.39
N GLU A 18 5.28 -49.83 22.94
CA GLU A 18 4.22 -49.21 22.15
C GLU A 18 4.84 -48.15 21.21
N PRO A 19 4.43 -48.08 19.93
CA PRO A 19 4.93 -47.06 19.03
C PRO A 19 4.39 -45.69 19.46
N LYS A 20 5.24 -44.90 20.12
CA LYS A 20 4.98 -43.48 20.31
C LYS A 20 5.02 -42.81 18.93
N PRO A 21 3.96 -42.09 18.51
CA PRO A 21 4.03 -41.33 17.29
C PRO A 21 5.12 -40.26 17.45
N ALA A 22 6.14 -40.32 16.61
CA ALA A 22 7.12 -39.26 16.48
C ALA A 22 6.38 -38.01 15.97
N ILE A 23 6.09 -37.09 16.89
CA ILE A 23 5.68 -35.74 16.53
C ILE A 23 6.91 -35.10 15.91
N ASN A 24 6.98 -35.11 14.57
CA ASN A 24 7.90 -34.28 13.84
C ASN A 24 7.52 -32.83 14.15
N GLU A 25 8.25 -32.19 15.06
CA GLU A 25 8.30 -30.74 15.15
C GLU A 25 8.94 -30.22 13.85
N VAL A 26 8.12 -30.06 12.82
CA VAL A 26 8.45 -29.15 11.73
C VAL A 26 8.38 -27.76 12.34
N LYS A 27 9.53 -27.23 12.75
CA LYS A 27 9.71 -25.79 12.93
C LYS A 27 9.39 -25.14 11.59
N SER A 28 8.15 -24.73 11.43
CA SER A 28 7.71 -23.90 10.32
C SER A 28 8.37 -22.54 10.50
N ASN A 29 9.54 -22.37 9.88
CA ASN A 29 10.02 -21.05 9.45
C ASN A 29 9.15 -20.57 8.27
N GLN A 30 7.83 -20.56 8.47
CA GLN A 30 6.90 -19.84 7.63
C GLN A 30 6.77 -18.46 8.27
N PRO A 31 7.02 -17.35 7.54
CA PRO A 31 6.70 -16.03 8.06
C PRO A 31 5.22 -16.07 8.46
N ILE A 32 4.92 -15.63 9.69
CA ILE A 32 3.56 -15.48 10.20
C ILE A 32 2.78 -14.73 9.10
N GLN A 33 1.88 -15.43 8.41
CA GLN A 33 0.95 -14.78 7.50
C GLN A 33 0.17 -13.80 8.36
N LYS A 34 0.50 -12.51 8.22
CA LYS A 34 -0.34 -11.45 8.74
C LYS A 34 -1.77 -11.78 8.29
N PRO A 35 -2.78 -11.76 9.17
CA PRO A 35 -4.17 -11.81 8.72
C PRO A 35 -4.33 -10.82 7.57
N GLY A 36 -5.08 -11.21 6.53
CA GLY A 36 -5.21 -10.40 5.31
C GLY A 36 -5.44 -8.94 5.69
N ARG A 37 -4.57 -8.04 5.21
CA ARG A 37 -4.72 -6.61 5.47
C ARG A 37 -5.79 -6.09 4.52
N PHE A 38 -6.86 -5.53 5.08
CA PHE A 38 -8.01 -5.03 4.33
C PHE A 38 -8.11 -3.51 4.45
N LEU A 39 -8.94 -2.93 3.58
CA LEU A 39 -9.29 -1.52 3.69
C LEU A 39 -10.13 -1.28 4.95
N SER A 40 -9.76 -0.27 5.74
CA SER A 40 -10.52 0.16 6.90
C SER A 40 -11.86 0.77 6.49
N LEU A 41 -12.88 0.54 7.33
CA LEU A 41 -14.13 1.31 7.29
C LEU A 41 -13.88 2.71 7.89
N PRO A 42 -14.67 3.71 7.47
CA PRO A 42 -14.61 5.04 8.07
C PRO A 42 -15.04 5.02 9.54
N VAL A 43 -14.45 5.90 10.35
CA VAL A 43 -14.79 6.06 11.77
C VAL A 43 -15.65 7.32 11.90
N PRO A 44 -16.95 7.22 12.25
CA PRO A 44 -17.87 8.35 12.20
C PRO A 44 -17.37 9.61 12.93
N GLU A 45 -16.81 9.45 14.13
CA GLU A 45 -16.30 10.55 14.94
C GLU A 45 -15.10 11.24 14.28
N LYS A 46 -14.23 10.48 13.61
CA LYS A 46 -13.11 11.02 12.84
C LYS A 46 -13.60 11.71 11.57
N CYS A 47 -14.61 11.19 10.89
CA CYS A 47 -15.20 11.83 9.73
C CYS A 47 -15.80 13.20 10.05
N ALA A 48 -16.51 13.31 11.17
CA ALA A 48 -17.10 14.55 11.65
C ALA A 48 -16.05 15.59 12.08
N SER A 49 -14.91 15.13 12.60
CA SER A 49 -13.80 15.97 13.06
C SER A 49 -12.60 15.99 12.11
N ARG A 50 -12.79 15.58 10.84
CA ARG A 50 -11.67 15.39 9.92
C ARG A 50 -10.92 16.70 9.64
N PRO A 51 -9.58 16.67 9.50
CA PRO A 51 -8.83 17.85 9.12
C PRO A 51 -9.21 18.32 7.71
N LYS A 52 -9.38 19.63 7.55
CA LYS A 52 -9.71 20.30 6.27
C LYS A 52 -8.71 21.44 6.07
N GLU A 53 -7.50 21.08 5.65
CA GLU A 53 -6.36 22.01 5.57
C GLU A 53 -6.44 22.94 4.35
N PHE A 54 -6.81 22.38 3.20
CA PHE A 54 -7.09 23.14 1.99
C PHE A 54 -8.24 22.50 1.22
N ASN A 55 -8.82 23.26 0.28
CA ASN A 55 -9.95 22.83 -0.53
C ASN A 55 -9.64 23.01 -2.01
N TYR A 56 -10.01 22.03 -2.82
CA TYR A 56 -9.99 22.12 -4.28
C TYR A 56 -11.26 21.49 -4.83
N ARG A 57 -11.99 22.25 -5.65
CA ARG A 57 -13.24 21.84 -6.31
C ARG A 57 -14.30 21.22 -5.37
N GLY A 58 -14.35 21.66 -4.12
CA GLY A 58 -15.33 21.17 -3.14
C GLY A 58 -14.83 20.01 -2.28
N HIS A 59 -13.68 19.40 -2.62
CA HIS A 59 -13.03 18.38 -1.80
C HIS A 59 -12.06 19.03 -0.82
N ASN A 60 -12.07 18.59 0.43
CA ASN A 60 -11.07 18.98 1.41
C ASN A 60 -9.89 18.01 1.38
N TYR A 61 -8.73 18.51 1.77
CA TYR A 61 -7.49 17.75 1.79
C TYR A 61 -6.74 18.04 3.08
N PHE A 62 -5.88 17.12 3.50
CA PHE A 62 -4.89 17.39 4.54
C PHE A 62 -3.61 16.58 4.32
N TYR A 63 -2.48 17.16 4.76
CA TYR A 63 -1.21 16.45 4.83
C TYR A 63 -1.02 15.81 6.22
N SER A 64 -0.73 14.50 6.25
CA SER A 64 -0.69 13.75 7.51
C SER A 64 0.31 14.32 8.51
N ALA A 65 1.45 14.87 8.06
CA ALA A 65 2.44 15.38 9.00
C ALA A 65 2.01 16.67 9.73
N HIS A 66 0.98 17.37 9.22
CA HIS A 66 0.39 18.54 9.88
C HIS A 66 -0.64 18.18 10.95
N VAL A 67 -1.06 16.92 11.01
CA VAL A 67 -1.94 16.41 12.07
C VAL A 67 -1.08 15.90 13.23
N PRO A 68 -1.19 16.44 14.45
CA PRO A 68 -0.30 16.08 15.57
C PRO A 68 -0.21 14.57 15.84
N ALA A 69 -1.33 13.85 15.72
CA ALA A 69 -1.39 12.41 15.93
C ALA A 69 -0.72 11.58 14.81
N LEU A 70 -0.42 12.19 13.66
CA LEU A 70 0.14 11.54 12.47
C LEU A 70 1.50 12.14 12.05
N LYS A 71 2.01 13.13 12.80
CA LYS A 71 3.18 13.95 12.43
C LYS A 71 4.37 13.14 11.93
N ASP A 72 4.79 12.15 12.71
CA ASP A 72 5.96 11.32 12.42
C ASP A 72 5.59 9.97 11.82
N LYS A 73 4.31 9.76 11.51
CA LYS A 73 3.80 8.47 11.01
C LYS A 73 4.12 8.34 9.53
N ARG A 74 4.93 7.33 9.20
CA ARG A 74 5.19 6.87 7.84
C ARG A 74 4.69 5.44 7.75
N VAL A 75 4.00 5.12 6.66
CA VAL A 75 3.34 3.82 6.49
C VAL A 75 3.45 3.34 5.06
N ASP A 76 3.30 2.03 4.88
CA ASP A 76 3.11 1.45 3.56
C ASP A 76 1.81 1.95 2.90
N TRP A 77 1.67 1.69 1.60
CA TRP A 77 0.59 2.25 0.80
C TRP A 77 -0.82 1.88 1.30
N LEU A 78 -1.03 0.64 1.74
CA LEU A 78 -2.35 0.19 2.21
C LEU A 78 -2.69 0.81 3.56
N ASP A 79 -1.73 0.88 4.48
CA ASP A 79 -1.95 1.58 5.76
C ASP A 79 -2.13 3.08 5.55
N GLY A 80 -1.48 3.65 4.54
CA GLY A 80 -1.70 5.03 4.11
C GLY A 80 -3.13 5.30 3.69
N ARG A 81 -3.69 4.43 2.85
CA ARG A 81 -5.13 4.47 2.52
C ARG A 81 -6.00 4.33 3.76
N ASN A 82 -5.70 3.36 4.64
CA ASN A 82 -6.50 3.12 5.83
C ASN A 82 -6.53 4.33 6.78
N ILE A 83 -5.41 5.04 6.94
CA ILE A 83 -5.38 6.30 7.70
C ILE A 83 -6.40 7.29 7.13
N CYS A 84 -6.37 7.55 5.82
CA CYS A 84 -7.30 8.50 5.20
C CYS A 84 -8.76 8.03 5.29
N ARG A 85 -9.02 6.75 5.07
CA ARG A 85 -10.36 6.15 5.08
C ARG A 85 -11.07 6.29 6.42
N GLU A 86 -10.34 6.18 7.52
CA GLU A 86 -10.89 6.42 8.86
C GLU A 86 -11.49 7.83 9.01
N TYR A 87 -11.02 8.81 8.24
CA TYR A 87 -11.51 10.20 8.21
C TYR A 87 -12.59 10.47 7.14
N CYS A 88 -13.16 9.44 6.50
CA CYS A 88 -14.01 9.59 5.31
C CYS A 88 -13.31 10.26 4.12
N MET A 89 -12.00 10.07 4.05
CA MET A 89 -11.12 10.53 2.99
C MET A 89 -10.47 9.30 2.34
N ASP A 90 -9.65 9.45 1.33
CA ASP A 90 -8.73 8.40 0.87
C ASP A 90 -7.40 9.05 0.48
N LEU A 91 -6.42 8.28 0.01
CA LEU A 91 -5.22 8.89 -0.57
C LEU A 91 -5.61 9.80 -1.75
N VAL A 92 -4.84 10.88 -1.93
CA VAL A 92 -5.11 11.87 -2.98
C VAL A 92 -4.99 11.27 -4.39
N SER A 93 -5.95 11.62 -5.25
CA SER A 93 -5.87 11.47 -6.71
C SER A 93 -5.43 12.77 -7.36
N LEU A 94 -4.70 12.71 -8.48
CA LEU A 94 -4.15 13.89 -9.17
C LEU A 94 -4.66 13.90 -10.60
N GLU A 95 -5.93 14.24 -10.77
CA GLU A 95 -6.65 14.09 -12.04
C GLU A 95 -6.45 15.29 -12.97
N THR A 96 -6.15 16.44 -12.37
CA THR A 96 -5.92 17.70 -13.09
C THR A 96 -4.54 18.26 -12.80
N GLN A 97 -3.99 19.02 -13.76
CA GLN A 97 -2.69 19.66 -13.57
C GLN A 97 -2.71 20.64 -12.39
N GLU A 98 -3.83 21.35 -12.17
CA GLU A 98 -3.97 22.27 -11.05
C GLU A 98 -3.87 21.54 -9.72
N GLU A 99 -4.56 20.41 -9.57
CA GLU A 99 -4.50 19.55 -8.38
C GLU A 99 -3.09 19.00 -8.14
N ASN A 100 -2.45 18.47 -9.19
CA ASN A 100 -1.06 18.04 -9.12
C ASN A 100 -0.12 19.17 -8.63
N ASN A 101 -0.31 20.37 -9.16
CA ASN A 101 0.50 21.53 -8.78
C ASN A 101 0.23 21.98 -7.33
N LEU A 102 -0.99 21.81 -6.81
CA LEU A 102 -1.27 22.05 -5.38
C LEU A 102 -0.44 21.12 -4.50
N ILE A 103 -0.41 19.83 -4.84
CA ILE A 103 0.36 18.84 -4.09
C ILE A 103 1.87 19.05 -4.25
N PHE A 104 2.35 19.42 -5.44
CA PHE A 104 3.76 19.75 -5.64
C PHE A 104 4.18 20.98 -4.81
N ARG A 105 3.34 22.01 -4.72
CA ARG A 105 3.60 23.18 -3.86
C ARG A 105 3.64 22.80 -2.39
N LEU A 106 2.71 21.94 -1.94
CA LEU A 106 2.71 21.43 -0.58
C LEU A 106 4.03 20.72 -0.26
N ILE A 107 4.49 19.84 -1.15
CA ILE A 107 5.77 19.13 -1.01
C ILE A 107 6.94 20.11 -0.94
N GLN A 108 6.99 21.11 -1.83
CA GLN A 108 8.05 22.11 -1.85
C GLN A 108 8.08 22.97 -0.59
N GLN A 109 6.93 23.48 -0.16
CA GLN A 109 6.83 24.39 0.99
C GLN A 109 7.20 23.71 2.31
N ASN A 110 6.95 22.41 2.41
CA ASN A 110 7.21 21.63 3.62
C ASN A 110 8.49 20.79 3.54
N ASP A 111 9.28 20.95 2.48
CA ASP A 111 10.52 20.19 2.22
C ASP A 111 10.33 18.67 2.38
N VAL A 112 9.21 18.16 1.84
CA VAL A 112 8.83 16.75 2.00
C VAL A 112 9.57 15.93 0.94
N PRO A 113 10.29 14.87 1.30
CA PRO A 113 11.04 14.10 0.30
C PRO A 113 10.15 13.22 -0.57
N TYR A 114 9.00 12.80 -0.05
CA TYR A 114 8.07 11.92 -0.75
C TYR A 114 6.72 11.80 -0.03
N ILE A 115 5.66 11.53 -0.79
CA ILE A 115 4.32 11.20 -0.26
C ILE A 115 3.70 10.05 -1.05
N TRP A 116 2.79 9.31 -0.41
CA TRP A 116 1.90 8.42 -1.14
C TRP A 116 0.74 9.16 -1.82
N THR A 117 0.29 8.61 -2.94
CA THR A 117 -0.95 8.98 -3.65
C THR A 117 -1.82 7.74 -3.80
N ALA A 118 -3.06 7.89 -4.28
CA ALA A 118 -3.96 6.76 -4.55
C ALA A 118 -3.59 5.95 -5.80
N GLY A 119 -2.57 6.33 -6.57
CA GLY A 119 -2.24 5.69 -7.83
C GLY A 119 -1.78 4.24 -7.62
N ARG A 120 -2.36 3.32 -8.38
CA ARG A 120 -2.13 1.88 -8.29
C ARG A 120 -2.11 1.27 -9.68
N LEU A 121 -1.18 0.34 -9.90
CA LEU A 121 -1.14 -0.49 -11.10
C LEU A 121 -2.18 -1.63 -11.04
N CYS A 122 -2.90 -1.91 -12.11
CA CYS A 122 -3.84 -3.04 -12.18
C CYS A 122 -3.10 -4.38 -12.42
N ASP A 123 -2.34 -4.84 -11.44
CA ASP A 123 -1.52 -6.06 -11.47
C ASP A 123 -1.96 -7.12 -10.43
N PHE A 124 -3.18 -6.98 -9.90
CA PHE A 124 -3.78 -7.87 -8.91
C PHE A 124 -5.00 -8.61 -9.48
N LYS A 125 -5.55 -9.53 -8.67
CA LYS A 125 -6.71 -10.33 -9.03
C LYS A 125 -7.92 -9.46 -9.37
N GLY A 126 -8.52 -9.67 -10.54
CA GLY A 126 -9.60 -8.86 -11.12
C GLY A 126 -9.16 -7.99 -12.29
N CYS A 127 -7.86 -7.86 -12.54
CA CYS A 127 -7.30 -7.15 -13.69
C CYS A 127 -6.97 -8.06 -14.88
N GLU A 128 -7.18 -9.37 -14.78
CA GLU A 128 -6.83 -10.33 -15.83
C GLU A 128 -7.71 -10.20 -17.06
N GLY A 129 -7.13 -10.44 -18.25
CA GLY A 129 -7.89 -10.48 -19.50
C GLY A 129 -8.47 -9.14 -19.94
N ARG A 130 -7.87 -8.02 -19.52
CA ARG A 130 -8.24 -6.65 -19.89
C ARG A 130 -7.27 -6.07 -20.93
N PRO A 131 -7.56 -6.20 -22.25
CA PRO A 131 -6.63 -5.75 -23.30
C PRO A 131 -6.41 -4.23 -23.30
N ASP A 132 -7.37 -3.46 -22.78
CA ASP A 132 -7.30 -2.00 -22.66
C ASP A 132 -6.30 -1.52 -21.59
N LEU A 133 -5.78 -2.44 -20.78
CA LEU A 133 -4.76 -2.18 -19.77
C LEU A 133 -3.37 -2.64 -20.23
N GLU A 134 -3.22 -3.24 -21.41
CA GLU A 134 -1.95 -3.81 -21.87
C GLU A 134 -1.20 -2.89 -22.86
N PRO A 135 0.13 -2.70 -22.70
CA PRO A 135 0.96 -3.17 -21.59
C PRO A 135 0.64 -2.46 -20.27
N LYS A 136 0.59 -3.24 -19.17
CA LYS A 136 0.22 -2.74 -17.84
C LYS A 136 1.00 -1.51 -17.39
N ASN A 137 2.31 -1.47 -17.61
CA ASN A 137 3.12 -0.31 -17.18
C ASN A 137 2.78 1.00 -17.92
N VAL A 138 2.08 0.93 -19.06
CA VAL A 138 1.63 2.12 -19.82
C VAL A 138 0.17 2.44 -19.53
N TYR A 139 -0.73 1.45 -19.63
CA TYR A 139 -2.18 1.70 -19.61
C TYR A 139 -2.90 1.18 -18.36
N GLY A 140 -2.19 0.50 -17.47
CA GLY A 140 -2.76 -0.21 -16.33
C GLY A 140 -2.90 0.62 -15.05
N TRP A 141 -2.50 1.88 -15.04
CA TRP A 141 -2.54 2.74 -13.85
C TRP A 141 -3.92 3.37 -13.65
N PHE A 142 -4.36 3.46 -12.39
CA PHE A 142 -5.62 4.07 -12.00
C PHE A 142 -5.55 4.65 -10.59
N TRP A 143 -6.46 5.56 -10.27
CA TRP A 143 -6.65 6.14 -8.94
C TRP A 143 -7.53 5.22 -8.10
N SER A 144 -6.98 4.60 -7.06
CA SER A 144 -7.68 3.56 -6.30
C SER A 144 -8.75 4.06 -5.33
N ASN A 145 -8.82 5.37 -5.11
CA ASN A 145 -9.83 6.06 -4.31
C ASN A 145 -11.16 6.24 -5.05
N ASN A 146 -11.14 6.46 -6.38
CA ASN A 146 -12.34 6.74 -7.17
C ASN A 146 -12.49 5.86 -8.43
N ARG A 147 -11.47 5.06 -8.76
CA ARG A 147 -11.39 4.12 -9.90
C ARG A 147 -11.16 4.80 -11.26
N GLU A 148 -10.82 6.09 -11.28
CA GLU A 148 -10.51 6.80 -12.51
C GLU A 148 -9.20 6.31 -13.14
N LYS A 149 -9.19 6.19 -14.47
CA LYS A 149 -8.03 5.70 -15.21
C LYS A 149 -6.96 6.80 -15.28
N ILE A 150 -5.72 6.46 -14.97
CA ILE A 150 -4.58 7.34 -15.22
C ILE A 150 -4.22 7.23 -16.71
N HIS A 151 -3.99 8.37 -17.35
CA HIS A 151 -3.58 8.43 -18.75
C HIS A 151 -2.29 7.63 -19.00
N ALA A 152 -2.08 7.25 -20.26
CA ALA A 152 -0.90 6.49 -20.68
C ALA A 152 0.38 7.15 -20.17
N THR A 153 1.22 6.38 -19.47
CA THR A 153 2.40 6.91 -18.76
C THR A 153 3.45 7.56 -19.67
N ASN A 154 3.40 7.25 -20.97
CA ASN A 154 4.28 7.79 -22.00
C ASN A 154 3.67 8.96 -22.80
N GLN A 155 2.56 9.55 -22.34
CA GLN A 155 1.87 10.65 -22.99
C GLN A 155 1.60 11.81 -22.03
N ILE A 156 1.43 13.01 -22.58
CA ILE A 156 0.93 14.16 -21.80
C ILE A 156 -0.58 13.95 -21.63
N PRO A 157 -1.10 13.91 -20.39
CA PRO A 157 -2.54 13.78 -20.15
C PRO A 157 -3.34 14.93 -20.81
N ASN A 158 -4.60 14.67 -21.18
CA ASN A 158 -5.40 15.70 -21.82
C ASN A 158 -5.65 16.89 -20.86
N GLY A 159 -5.46 18.12 -21.34
CA GLY A 159 -5.54 19.33 -20.51
C GLY A 159 -4.28 19.64 -19.69
N TRP A 160 -3.23 18.81 -19.78
CA TRP A 160 -1.96 19.06 -19.12
C TRP A 160 -0.94 19.65 -20.12
N GLY A 161 -0.03 20.48 -19.62
CA GLY A 161 1.10 21.05 -20.35
C GLY A 161 2.38 20.21 -20.26
N TYR A 162 2.40 19.18 -19.43
CA TYR A 162 3.54 18.27 -19.27
C TYR A 162 3.10 16.88 -18.80
N ASN A 163 3.96 15.88 -19.00
CA ASN A 163 3.78 14.55 -18.43
C ASN A 163 4.36 14.54 -16.99
N PRO A 164 3.56 14.20 -15.96
CA PRO A 164 4.00 14.23 -14.57
C PRO A 164 4.89 13.06 -14.14
N TRP A 165 4.95 11.98 -14.92
CA TRP A 165 5.89 10.90 -14.69
C TRP A 165 7.33 11.40 -14.83
N SER A 166 8.18 11.08 -13.84
CA SER A 166 9.56 11.56 -13.85
C SER A 166 10.31 11.06 -15.09
N LYS A 167 11.22 11.89 -15.59
CA LYS A 167 12.07 11.58 -16.75
C LYS A 167 13.27 10.70 -16.41
N SER A 168 13.45 10.41 -15.12
CA SER A 168 14.54 9.60 -14.57
C SER A 168 14.03 8.80 -13.38
N GLY A 169 14.89 7.95 -12.83
CA GLY A 169 14.62 7.12 -11.67
C GLY A 169 15.87 6.33 -11.30
N HIS A 170 15.70 5.22 -10.57
CA HIS A 170 16.83 4.37 -10.20
C HIS A 170 17.59 3.86 -11.43
N LYS A 171 16.88 3.48 -12.50
CA LYS A 171 17.47 3.00 -13.76
C LYS A 171 17.93 4.12 -14.70
N LYS A 172 17.79 5.40 -14.30
CA LYS A 172 18.08 6.59 -15.14
C LYS A 172 17.28 6.61 -16.45
N ILE A 173 16.08 6.05 -16.44
CA ILE A 173 15.11 6.09 -17.53
C ILE A 173 13.79 6.69 -17.02
N PRO A 174 12.89 7.13 -17.91
CA PRO A 174 11.59 7.65 -17.51
C PRO A 174 10.76 6.64 -16.72
N GLN A 175 10.00 7.13 -15.76
CA GLN A 175 9.05 6.37 -14.96
C GLN A 175 7.77 6.08 -15.76
N PRO A 176 7.05 4.98 -15.47
CA PRO A 176 7.38 3.95 -14.50
C PRO A 176 8.48 2.99 -15.01
N ASP A 177 9.50 2.73 -14.20
CA ASP A 177 10.68 1.93 -14.61
C ASP A 177 10.75 0.53 -13.98
N ASN A 178 9.87 0.22 -13.03
CA ASN A 178 9.78 -1.04 -12.29
C ASN A 178 11.19 -1.50 -11.85
N ALA A 179 11.97 -0.58 -11.29
CA ALA A 179 13.36 -0.75 -10.92
C ALA A 179 13.56 -1.90 -9.95
N GLU A 180 12.77 -1.93 -8.89
CA GLU A 180 12.93 -2.89 -7.82
C GLU A 180 12.70 -4.35 -8.25
N PHE A 181 11.91 -4.58 -9.31
CA PHE A 181 11.68 -5.92 -9.83
C PHE A 181 12.98 -6.60 -10.29
N ASP A 182 13.88 -5.85 -10.91
CA ASP A 182 15.18 -6.38 -11.35
C ASP A 182 16.13 -6.63 -10.17
N ILE A 183 15.87 -6.01 -9.01
CA ILE A 183 16.71 -6.13 -7.81
C ILE A 183 16.26 -7.31 -6.94
N ASN A 184 14.96 -7.41 -6.67
CA ASN A 184 14.44 -8.38 -5.71
C ASN A 184 13.10 -9.01 -6.11
N GLN A 185 12.67 -8.84 -7.37
CA GLN A 185 11.41 -9.36 -7.91
C GLN A 185 10.14 -8.75 -7.29
N THR A 186 10.26 -7.60 -6.62
CA THR A 186 9.10 -6.82 -6.15
C THR A 186 8.66 -5.84 -7.23
N THR A 187 7.40 -5.93 -7.63
CA THR A 187 6.80 -4.97 -8.56
C THR A 187 6.57 -3.62 -7.88
N GLU A 188 6.91 -2.54 -8.56
CA GLU A 188 6.66 -1.17 -8.14
C GLU A 188 5.22 -0.76 -8.48
N SER A 189 4.26 -1.33 -7.77
CA SER A 189 2.86 -1.27 -8.21
C SER A 189 2.07 -0.07 -7.64
N CYS A 190 2.72 0.85 -6.93
CA CYS A 190 2.11 2.01 -6.26
C CYS A 190 2.74 3.32 -6.71
N LEU A 191 1.93 4.38 -6.85
CA LEU A 191 2.38 5.69 -7.31
C LEU A 191 2.73 6.60 -6.12
N SER A 192 3.95 7.12 -6.12
CA SER A 192 4.41 8.13 -5.16
C SER A 192 4.87 9.39 -5.90
N ILE A 193 4.70 10.55 -5.25
CA ILE A 193 5.44 11.75 -5.67
C ILE A 193 6.74 11.77 -4.89
N LEU A 194 7.86 11.86 -5.61
CA LEU A 194 9.18 12.05 -5.02
C LEU A 194 9.67 13.47 -5.28
N ASN A 195 10.36 14.04 -4.30
CA ASN A 195 10.96 15.37 -4.39
C ASN A 195 12.46 15.24 -4.61
N ASN A 196 12.86 15.24 -5.88
CA ASN A 196 14.25 15.32 -6.33
C ASN A 196 15.17 14.21 -5.78
N VAL A 197 14.61 13.03 -5.49
CA VAL A 197 15.35 11.88 -4.94
C VAL A 197 16.42 11.40 -5.92
N TYR A 198 16.18 11.50 -7.23
CA TYR A 198 17.10 11.07 -8.29
C TYR A 198 17.71 12.25 -9.08
N ASN A 199 17.70 13.46 -8.51
CA ASN A 199 18.14 14.69 -9.17
C ASN A 199 17.36 15.00 -10.47
N ASP A 200 16.05 14.79 -10.41
CA ASP A 200 15.08 14.84 -11.51
C ASP A 200 13.92 15.80 -11.28
N GLY A 201 13.98 16.58 -10.19
CA GLY A 201 12.90 17.48 -9.76
C GLY A 201 11.77 16.74 -9.05
N ILE A 202 10.58 17.33 -9.02
CA ILE A 202 9.40 16.71 -8.41
C ILE A 202 8.61 16.01 -9.50
N GLY A 203 8.32 14.73 -9.31
CA GLY A 203 7.66 13.91 -10.31
C GLY A 203 6.99 12.67 -9.73
N TRP A 204 6.17 12.02 -10.56
CA TRP A 204 5.57 10.73 -10.23
C TRP A 204 6.55 9.60 -10.47
N HIS A 205 6.58 8.68 -9.53
CA HIS A 205 7.38 7.46 -9.58
C HIS A 205 6.51 6.26 -9.27
N ASP A 206 6.79 5.16 -9.95
CA ASP A 206 6.37 3.86 -9.46
C ASP A 206 7.29 3.44 -8.31
N VAL A 207 6.70 2.92 -7.25
CA VAL A 207 7.40 2.55 -6.03
C VAL A 207 6.77 1.28 -5.47
N ALA A 208 7.58 0.39 -4.91
CA ALA A 208 7.05 -0.78 -4.24
C ALA A 208 6.18 -0.38 -3.05
N CYS A 209 5.00 -0.98 -2.97
CA CYS A 209 3.94 -0.55 -2.07
C CYS A 209 4.28 -0.68 -0.57
N TYR A 210 5.34 -1.42 -0.20
CA TYR A 210 5.75 -1.62 1.19
C TYR A 210 6.56 -0.43 1.75
N HIS A 211 7.07 0.47 0.91
CA HIS A 211 7.85 1.61 1.39
C HIS A 211 7.03 2.53 2.31
N GLU A 212 7.66 3.02 3.36
CA GLU A 212 6.97 3.87 4.33
C GLU A 212 7.06 5.35 3.97
N LYS A 213 5.90 6.00 3.81
CA LYS A 213 5.81 7.43 3.46
C LYS A 213 4.69 8.10 4.26
N PRO A 214 4.75 9.43 4.47
CA PRO A 214 3.56 10.18 4.88
C PRO A 214 2.55 10.25 3.73
N VAL A 215 1.34 10.70 4.04
CA VAL A 215 0.21 10.69 3.09
C VAL A 215 -0.42 12.06 2.95
N VAL A 216 -1.00 12.33 1.78
CA VAL A 216 -2.00 13.39 1.61
C VAL A 216 -3.35 12.72 1.42
N CYS A 217 -4.32 13.11 2.23
CA CYS A 217 -5.68 12.61 2.17
C CYS A 217 -6.60 13.59 1.45
N GLU A 218 -7.58 13.08 0.73
CA GLU A 218 -8.61 13.81 -0.03
C GLU A 218 -10.01 13.28 0.33
N ASP A 219 -11.01 14.18 0.44
CA ASP A 219 -12.40 13.81 0.71
C ASP A 219 -12.92 12.72 -0.23
N SER A 220 -13.50 11.66 0.34
CA SER A 220 -14.13 10.58 -0.43
C SER A 220 -15.65 10.70 -0.31
N GLU A 221 -16.31 11.09 -1.40
CA GLU A 221 -17.78 11.16 -1.43
C GLU A 221 -18.43 9.83 -1.08
N GLU A 222 -17.85 8.71 -1.55
CA GLU A 222 -18.34 7.35 -1.25
C GLU A 222 -18.37 7.10 0.27
N LEU A 223 -17.30 7.48 0.99
CA LEU A 223 -17.20 7.25 2.43
C LEU A 223 -18.03 8.26 3.25
N LEU A 224 -18.07 9.52 2.82
CA LEU A 224 -18.91 10.54 3.42
C LEU A 224 -20.39 10.15 3.34
N ASN A 225 -20.84 9.73 2.16
CA ASN A 225 -22.22 9.26 1.94
C ASN A 225 -22.52 7.99 2.76
N TYR A 226 -21.59 7.05 2.82
CA TYR A 226 -21.73 5.84 3.65
C TYR A 226 -21.93 6.19 5.13
N VAL A 227 -21.11 7.08 5.70
CA VAL A 227 -21.21 7.47 7.10
C VAL A 227 -22.49 8.26 7.37
N ALA A 228 -22.86 9.20 6.50
CA ALA A 228 -24.11 9.95 6.61
C ALA A 228 -25.35 9.03 6.60
N ALA A 229 -25.35 8.00 5.77
CA ALA A 229 -26.45 7.04 5.67
C ALA A 229 -26.53 6.08 6.87
N THR A 230 -25.40 5.73 7.47
CA THR A 230 -25.33 4.74 8.56
C THR A 230 -25.35 5.34 9.97
N ASN A 231 -25.19 6.67 10.09
CA ASN A 231 -25.16 7.39 11.37
C ASN A 231 -26.13 8.59 11.33
N PRO A 232 -27.45 8.38 11.49
CA PRO A 232 -28.42 9.46 11.44
C PRO A 232 -28.12 10.58 12.44
N GLY A 233 -28.13 11.83 11.97
CA GLY A 233 -27.87 13.01 12.80
C GLY A 233 -26.39 13.39 12.93
N ILE A 234 -25.47 12.64 12.31
CA ILE A 234 -24.06 13.05 12.22
C ILE A 234 -23.91 14.31 11.35
N VAL A 235 -22.97 15.17 11.72
CA VAL A 235 -22.58 16.36 10.95
C VAL A 235 -21.17 16.15 10.41
N LEU A 236 -20.99 16.29 9.09
CA LEU A 236 -19.73 16.05 8.36
C LEU A 236 -19.15 17.35 7.78
#